data_AF-A0A7V4KQN8-F1
#
_entry.id   AF-A0A7V4KQN8-F1
#
_cell.length_a   1.000
_cell.length_b   1.000
_cell.length_c   1.000
_cell.angle_alpha   90.00
_cell.angle_beta   90.00
_cell.angle_gamma   90.00
#
_symmetry.space_group_name_H-M   'P 1'
#
loop_
_entity.id
_entity.type
_entity.pdbx_description
1 polymer ?
#
loop_
_entity_poly.entity_id
_entity_poly.type
_entity_poly.pdbx_seq_one_letter_code
_entity_poly.pdbx_strand_id
1 'polypeptide(L)'
;MSGRLGLLLAALALAAAPVAAQVQLRLGDPARVTYSELHEALRPGTPAADTVTRLLRETSPRALWAVARAALADRAGWNEAFIALTRLAELAESGARGVADTAHALAARIGEGAVRAPPGRDAEDLLEPLRAIELAARRRREGDAAVRADILARVPAADYGLADAWTLGRIGDGTADTLVARLRAADNEGLRVRWLTLLSFSADPAAIPFLARLYAAPDSAGIPLQFGARASDALLWIGTRDAVQALLDARARARDRGVYADPRLGRGGYDFLANDSSMVVSRTGRWLTEWLALLR
;
A
#
# COMPACT_ATOMS: atom_id res chain seq x y z
N MET A 1 -57.39 14.02 9.98
CA MET A 1 -56.93 15.40 9.67
C MET A 1 -55.58 15.55 10.38
N SER A 2 -54.46 15.34 9.68
CA SER A 2 -53.78 16.34 8.83
C SER A 2 -53.42 17.58 9.66
N GLY A 3 -52.18 18.02 9.84
CA GLY A 3 -50.88 17.56 9.36
C GLY A 3 -49.82 18.66 9.59
N ARG A 4 -48.56 18.28 9.34
CA ARG A 4 -47.43 19.11 8.83
C ARG A 4 -46.86 20.26 9.70
N LEU A 5 -45.68 20.00 10.26
CA LEU A 5 -44.39 20.72 10.07
C LEU A 5 -43.32 19.91 10.84
N GLY A 6 -42.31 19.25 10.27
CA GLY A 6 -41.70 19.35 8.95
C GLY A 6 -40.56 20.37 8.94
N LEU A 7 -39.31 19.90 8.74
CA LEU A 7 -38.02 20.63 8.76
C LEU A 7 -37.49 20.93 10.19
N LEU A 8 -36.32 20.48 10.67
CA LEU A 8 -35.02 20.22 10.04
C LEU A 8 -34.36 18.98 10.66
N LEU A 9 -34.34 17.85 9.95
CA LEU A 9 -33.46 16.71 10.20
C LEU A 9 -32.82 16.26 8.87
N ALA A 10 -32.46 17.25 8.04
CA ALA A 10 -31.87 17.09 6.72
C ALA A 10 -30.61 17.97 6.62
N ALA A 11 -29.55 17.56 7.32
CA ALA A 11 -28.15 17.96 7.19
C ALA A 11 -27.42 17.30 8.36
N LEU A 12 -27.01 16.04 8.32
CA LEU A 12 -25.81 15.57 7.63
C LEU A 12 -25.91 14.04 7.51
N ALA A 13 -26.79 13.57 6.62
CA ALA A 13 -26.71 12.23 6.05
C ALA A 13 -25.95 12.29 4.71
N LEU A 14 -24.84 13.04 4.67
CA LEU A 14 -23.81 12.80 3.66
C LEU A 14 -23.13 11.52 4.08
N ALA A 15 -23.53 10.44 3.41
CA ALA A 15 -22.95 9.12 3.46
C ALA A 15 -21.46 9.19 3.79
N ALA A 16 -21.14 8.88 5.04
CA ALA A 16 -19.84 8.40 5.43
C ALA A 16 -19.66 7.08 4.67
N ALA A 17 -19.18 7.16 3.42
CA ALA A 17 -18.60 6.01 2.77
C ALA A 17 -17.56 5.47 3.77
N PRO A 18 -17.64 4.18 4.15
CA PRO A 18 -16.72 3.65 5.13
C PRO A 18 -15.31 3.88 4.60
N VAL A 19 -14.58 4.77 5.27
CA VAL A 19 -13.13 4.96 5.08
C VAL A 19 -12.42 3.78 5.76
N ALA A 20 -12.85 2.58 5.41
CA ALA A 20 -12.26 1.30 5.80
C ALA A 20 -11.61 0.74 4.54
N ALA A 21 -10.45 1.30 4.20
CA ALA A 21 -9.62 0.75 3.15
C ALA A 21 -8.14 0.96 3.50
N GLN A 22 -7.47 -0.16 3.64
CA GLN A 22 -6.05 -0.36 3.33
C GLN A 22 -5.04 0.20 4.33
N VAL A 23 -4.82 -0.58 5.40
CA VAL A 23 -3.44 -0.90 5.78
C VAL A 23 -3.33 -2.41 5.83
N GLN A 24 -2.71 -2.99 4.80
CA GLN A 24 -2.33 -4.40 4.78
C GLN A 24 -0.96 -4.45 4.08
N LEU A 25 0.07 -4.67 4.90
CA LEU A 25 1.45 -5.02 4.57
C LEU A 25 2.01 -4.58 3.20
N ARG A 26 2.73 -3.45 3.19
CA ARG A 26 3.63 -3.04 2.11
C ARG A 26 4.97 -3.76 2.32
N LEU A 27 5.16 -4.89 1.62
CA LEU A 27 6.29 -5.76 1.90
C LEU A 27 7.60 -5.21 1.34
N GLY A 28 8.60 -5.18 2.22
CA GLY A 28 9.82 -4.39 2.04
C GLY A 28 10.76 -4.94 0.98
N ASP A 29 11.39 -4.04 0.25
CA ASP A 29 12.64 -4.27 -0.46
C ASP A 29 13.76 -3.78 0.47
N PRO A 30 14.77 -4.61 0.83
CA PRO A 30 15.88 -4.18 1.69
C PRO A 30 16.74 -3.05 1.10
N ALA A 31 16.59 -2.74 -0.19
CA ALA A 31 17.20 -1.60 -0.87
C ALA A 31 16.29 -0.36 -0.94
N ARG A 32 15.08 -0.39 -0.36
CA ARG A 32 14.10 0.71 -0.36
C ARG A 32 13.56 1.00 1.04
N VAL A 33 13.03 2.21 1.24
CA VAL A 33 12.42 2.64 2.51
C VAL A 33 10.96 2.15 2.59
N THR A 34 10.72 0.82 2.63
CA THR A 34 9.35 0.27 2.48
C THR A 34 8.71 -0.32 3.74
N TYR A 35 7.37 -0.17 3.80
CA TYR A 35 6.49 -0.09 4.98
C TYR A 35 5.85 -1.44 5.39
N SER A 36 6.48 -2.24 6.23
CA SER A 36 5.77 -3.33 6.92
C SER A 36 5.16 -2.84 8.25
N GLU A 37 3.94 -3.25 8.62
CA GLU A 37 3.38 -3.00 9.97
C GLU A 37 4.18 -3.68 11.10
N LEU A 38 5.11 -4.55 10.73
CA LEU A 38 6.10 -5.11 11.62
C LEU A 38 7.07 -4.02 12.07
N HIS A 39 6.89 -3.56 13.31
CA HIS A 39 7.65 -2.47 13.94
C HIS A 39 9.17 -2.72 14.00
N GLU A 40 9.67 -3.93 13.68
CA GLU A 40 11.09 -4.27 13.67
C GLU A 40 11.55 -5.01 12.40
N ALA A 41 10.70 -5.14 11.38
CA ALA A 41 10.94 -6.05 10.25
C ALA A 41 12.21 -5.78 9.44
N LEU A 42 12.79 -4.59 9.53
CA LEU A 42 14.01 -4.23 8.81
C LEU A 42 15.08 -3.65 9.74
N ARG A 43 14.89 -3.74 11.07
CA ARG A 43 15.85 -3.25 12.04
C ARG A 43 17.01 -4.26 12.16
N PRO A 44 18.26 -3.89 11.82
CA PRO A 44 19.38 -4.83 11.86
C PRO A 44 19.57 -5.44 13.25
N GLY A 45 19.86 -6.75 13.30
CA GLY A 45 20.13 -7.48 14.54
C GLY A 45 18.88 -7.90 15.33
N THR A 46 17.68 -7.82 14.75
CA THR A 46 16.47 -8.39 15.35
C THR A 46 16.08 -9.73 14.69
N PRO A 47 15.52 -10.69 15.45
CA PRO A 47 15.01 -11.94 14.86
C PRO A 47 13.93 -11.72 13.79
N ALA A 48 13.16 -10.64 13.92
CA ALA A 48 12.15 -10.24 12.92
C ALA A 48 12.83 -9.86 11.59
N ALA A 49 13.90 -9.06 11.62
CA ALA A 49 14.62 -8.66 10.42
C ALA A 49 15.33 -9.82 9.72
N ASP A 50 15.88 -10.77 10.49
CA ASP A 50 16.47 -11.98 9.92
C ASP A 50 15.41 -12.83 9.21
N THR A 51 14.22 -12.95 9.81
CA THR A 51 13.08 -13.68 9.24
C THR A 51 12.59 -13.03 7.94
N VAL A 52 12.37 -11.72 7.95
CA VAL A 52 11.95 -10.96 6.76
C VAL A 52 13.01 -11.08 5.66
N THR A 53 14.29 -10.86 5.98
CA THR A 53 15.39 -10.97 5.01
C THR A 53 15.48 -12.35 4.39
N ARG A 54 15.34 -13.41 5.20
CA ARG A 54 15.32 -14.79 4.72
C ARG A 54 14.18 -15.04 3.75
N LEU A 55 12.96 -14.61 4.08
CA LEU A 55 11.78 -14.82 3.24
C LEU A 55 11.87 -14.03 1.93
N LEU A 56 12.35 -12.79 1.95
CA LEU A 56 12.52 -11.97 0.75
C LEU A 56 13.60 -12.53 -0.19
N ARG A 57 14.61 -13.22 0.34
CA ARG A 57 15.67 -13.86 -0.44
C ARG A 57 15.31 -15.27 -0.91
N GLU A 58 14.22 -15.85 -0.41
CA GLU A 58 13.78 -17.18 -0.81
C GLU A 58 13.35 -17.18 -2.28
N THR A 59 13.75 -18.23 -2.99
CA THR A 59 13.50 -18.41 -4.43
C THR A 59 12.68 -19.66 -4.73
N SER A 60 12.53 -20.56 -3.75
CA SER A 60 11.73 -21.78 -3.84
C SER A 60 10.25 -21.50 -3.54
N PRO A 61 9.34 -21.60 -4.54
CA PRO A 61 7.92 -21.45 -4.27
C PRO A 61 7.41 -22.48 -3.26
N ARG A 62 8.00 -23.68 -3.26
CA ARG A 62 7.64 -24.75 -2.31
C ARG A 62 7.91 -24.33 -0.86
N ALA A 63 9.04 -23.69 -0.60
CA ALA A 63 9.41 -23.22 0.74
C ALA A 63 8.48 -22.09 1.20
N LEU A 64 8.19 -21.13 0.33
CA LEU A 64 7.26 -20.02 0.63
C LEU A 64 5.84 -20.50 0.89
N TRP A 65 5.33 -21.44 0.09
CA TRP A 65 4.05 -22.07 0.35
C TRP A 65 4.03 -22.88 1.65
N ALA A 66 5.16 -23.45 2.07
CA ALA A 66 5.26 -24.12 3.35
C ALA A 66 5.13 -23.14 4.52
N VAL A 67 5.67 -21.91 4.40
CA VAL A 67 5.49 -20.83 5.38
C VAL A 67 4.03 -20.41 5.49
N ALA A 68 3.35 -20.13 4.37
CA ALA A 68 1.93 -19.77 4.38
C ALA A 68 1.05 -20.87 4.99
N ARG A 69 1.30 -22.15 4.65
CA ARG A 69 0.60 -23.30 5.26
C ARG A 69 0.92 -23.48 6.75
N ALA A 70 2.16 -23.21 7.16
CA ALA A 70 2.54 -23.27 8.56
C ALA A 70 1.80 -22.19 9.38
N ALA A 71 1.66 -20.98 8.84
CA ALA A 71 0.90 -19.92 9.50
C ALA A 71 -0.60 -20.26 9.64
N LEU A 72 -1.22 -20.83 8.60
CA LEU A 72 -2.59 -21.36 8.69
C LEU A 72 -2.75 -22.46 9.74
N ALA A 73 -1.69 -23.22 10.00
CA ALA A 73 -1.65 -24.28 11.01
C ALA A 73 -1.17 -23.79 12.39
N ASP A 74 -1.03 -22.48 12.61
CA ASP A 74 -0.53 -21.87 13.85
C ASP A 74 0.90 -22.33 14.23
N ARG A 75 1.74 -22.59 13.23
CA ARG A 75 3.15 -23.02 13.37
C ARG A 75 4.17 -22.00 12.85
N ALA A 76 3.71 -20.87 12.34
CA ALA A 76 4.53 -19.74 11.90
C ALA A 76 3.77 -18.43 12.11
N GLY A 77 4.46 -17.30 12.11
CA GLY A 77 3.82 -15.99 12.29
C GLY A 77 2.84 -15.65 11.16
N TRP A 78 1.67 -15.10 11.51
CA TRP A 78 0.67 -14.67 10.52
C TRP A 78 1.27 -13.69 9.49
N ASN A 79 2.08 -12.74 9.96
CA ASN A 79 2.78 -11.76 9.11
C ASN A 79 3.82 -12.40 8.16
N GLU A 80 4.41 -13.54 8.53
CA GLU A 80 5.31 -14.28 7.65
C GLU A 80 4.57 -14.87 6.45
N ALA A 81 3.29 -15.23 6.60
CA ALA A 81 2.45 -15.68 5.49
C ALA A 81 2.32 -14.59 4.43
N PHE A 82 2.03 -13.35 4.82
CA PHE A 82 1.95 -12.24 3.86
C PHE A 82 3.28 -11.99 3.16
N ILE A 83 4.39 -11.97 3.90
CA ILE A 83 5.74 -11.83 3.31
C ILE A 83 5.97 -12.93 2.27
N ALA A 84 5.64 -14.17 2.61
CA ALA A 84 5.82 -15.31 1.73
C ALA A 84 4.92 -15.23 0.48
N LEU A 85 3.67 -14.81 0.63
CA LEU A 85 2.71 -14.67 -0.48
C LEU A 85 3.10 -13.54 -1.44
N THR A 86 3.58 -12.40 -0.94
CA THR A 86 4.11 -11.36 -1.85
C THR A 86 5.37 -11.82 -2.54
N ARG A 87 6.27 -12.54 -1.86
CA ARG A 87 7.44 -13.10 -2.54
C ARG A 87 7.03 -14.11 -3.62
N LEU A 88 5.99 -14.91 -3.38
CA LEU A 88 5.40 -15.77 -4.41
C LEU A 88 4.83 -14.97 -5.59
N ALA A 89 4.23 -13.81 -5.36
CA ALA A 89 3.77 -12.93 -6.44
C ALA A 89 4.94 -12.45 -7.31
N GLU A 90 6.04 -12.00 -6.69
CA GLU A 90 7.26 -11.61 -7.42
C GLU A 90 7.89 -12.77 -8.22
N LEU A 91 7.88 -13.98 -7.65
CA LEU A 91 8.33 -15.17 -8.36
C LEU A 91 7.39 -15.55 -9.51
N ALA A 92 6.08 -15.35 -9.36
CA ALA A 92 5.11 -15.53 -10.44
C ALA A 92 5.35 -14.52 -11.57
N GLU A 93 5.64 -13.25 -11.27
CA GLU A 93 6.08 -12.23 -12.25
C GLU A 93 7.34 -12.71 -13.00
N SER A 94 8.29 -13.28 -12.27
CA SER A 94 9.56 -13.80 -12.80
C SER A 94 9.43 -15.12 -13.56
N GLY A 95 8.29 -15.82 -13.46
CA GLY A 95 7.94 -16.99 -14.29
C GLY A 95 7.93 -18.33 -13.60
N ALA A 96 7.88 -18.34 -12.27
CA ALA A 96 7.65 -19.55 -11.51
C ALA A 96 6.30 -20.18 -11.90
N ARG A 97 6.33 -21.43 -12.36
CA ARG A 97 5.14 -22.18 -12.81
C ARG A 97 4.36 -22.75 -11.62
N GLY A 98 3.05 -22.93 -11.80
CA GLY A 98 2.16 -23.56 -10.79
C GLY A 98 1.87 -22.70 -9.55
N VAL A 99 2.48 -21.51 -9.44
CA VAL A 99 2.27 -20.60 -8.31
C VAL A 99 0.86 -20.02 -8.34
N ALA A 100 0.39 -19.59 -9.51
CA ALA A 100 -0.97 -19.07 -9.70
C ALA A 100 -2.05 -20.13 -9.46
N ASP A 101 -1.87 -21.35 -9.96
CA ASP A 101 -2.85 -22.43 -9.76
C ASP A 101 -2.99 -22.78 -8.27
N THR A 102 -1.86 -22.77 -7.54
CA THR A 102 -1.86 -22.98 -6.08
C THR A 102 -2.55 -21.84 -5.34
N ALA A 103 -2.31 -20.59 -5.77
CA ALA A 103 -2.96 -19.43 -5.18
C ALA A 103 -4.48 -19.46 -5.40
N HIS A 104 -4.90 -19.77 -6.63
CA HIS A 104 -6.30 -19.91 -7.00
C HIS A 104 -7.02 -20.98 -6.19
N ALA A 105 -6.42 -22.17 -6.09
CA ALA A 105 -6.97 -23.27 -5.30
C ALA A 105 -7.10 -22.91 -3.81
N LEU A 106 -6.13 -22.18 -3.24
CA LEU A 106 -6.21 -21.75 -1.85
C LEU A 106 -7.28 -20.67 -1.65
N ALA A 107 -7.37 -19.68 -2.55
CA ALA A 107 -8.38 -18.63 -2.49
C ALA A 107 -9.79 -19.20 -2.58
N ALA A 108 -10.04 -20.14 -3.50
CA ALA A 108 -11.32 -20.84 -3.62
C ALA A 108 -11.70 -21.55 -2.31
N ARG A 109 -10.76 -22.30 -1.71
CA ARG A 109 -10.99 -22.98 -0.44
C ARG A 109 -11.25 -22.02 0.72
N ILE A 110 -10.65 -20.83 0.72
CA ILE A 110 -10.95 -19.79 1.73
C ILE A 110 -12.37 -19.28 1.52
N GLY A 111 -12.76 -18.93 0.29
CA GLY A 111 -14.11 -18.47 -0.03
C GLY A 111 -15.22 -19.49 0.25
N GLU A 112 -14.90 -20.78 0.19
CA GLU A 112 -15.79 -21.89 0.57
C GLU A 112 -15.85 -22.13 2.10
N GLY A 113 -15.07 -21.42 2.91
CA GLY A 113 -14.94 -21.67 4.35
C GLY A 113 -14.21 -22.98 4.69
N ALA A 114 -13.51 -23.58 3.74
CA ALA A 114 -12.79 -24.85 3.88
C ALA A 114 -11.37 -24.70 4.47
N VAL A 115 -10.97 -23.48 4.82
CA VAL A 115 -9.70 -23.14 5.47
C VAL A 115 -10.01 -22.44 6.78
N ARG A 116 -9.47 -22.97 7.88
CA ARG A 116 -9.55 -22.34 9.20
C ARG A 116 -8.26 -21.59 9.47
N ALA A 117 -8.38 -20.34 9.92
CA ALA A 117 -7.25 -19.57 10.44
C ALA A 117 -7.01 -19.87 11.93
N PRO A 118 -5.82 -19.56 12.45
CA PRO A 118 -5.55 -19.58 13.89
C PRO A 118 -6.51 -18.68 14.68
N PRO A 119 -6.66 -18.90 16.00
CA PRO A 119 -7.47 -18.04 16.86
C PRO A 119 -7.10 -16.55 16.72
N GLY A 120 -8.12 -15.70 16.56
CA GLY A 120 -7.95 -14.25 16.42
C GLY A 120 -7.45 -13.79 15.05
N ARG A 121 -7.45 -14.67 14.03
CA ARG A 121 -7.11 -14.36 12.64
C ARG A 121 -8.25 -14.72 11.71
N ASP A 122 -8.28 -14.08 10.55
CA ASP A 122 -9.23 -14.37 9.49
C ASP A 122 -8.51 -14.92 8.26
N ALA A 123 -8.95 -16.07 7.74
CA ALA A 123 -8.36 -16.64 6.54
C ALA A 123 -8.59 -15.73 5.32
N GLU A 124 -9.65 -14.93 5.31
CA GLU A 124 -9.94 -13.96 4.27
C GLU A 124 -8.86 -12.89 4.13
N ASP A 125 -8.07 -12.63 5.18
CA ASP A 125 -6.92 -11.71 5.11
C ASP A 125 -5.91 -12.12 4.02
N LEU A 126 -5.85 -13.42 3.67
CA LEU A 126 -4.92 -13.93 2.67
C LEU A 126 -5.42 -13.74 1.23
N LEU A 127 -6.68 -13.38 1.00
CA LEU A 127 -7.26 -13.28 -0.34
C LEU A 127 -6.57 -12.23 -1.20
N GLU A 128 -6.22 -11.08 -0.62
CA GLU A 128 -5.54 -10.01 -1.36
C GLU A 128 -4.11 -10.41 -1.81
N PRO A 129 -3.24 -10.95 -0.93
CA PRO A 129 -1.95 -11.50 -1.36
C PRO A 129 -2.08 -12.63 -2.40
N LEU A 130 -3.10 -13.50 -2.29
CA LEU A 130 -3.34 -14.56 -3.28
C LEU A 130 -3.76 -13.99 -4.64
N ARG A 131 -4.63 -12.98 -4.64
CA ARG A 131 -5.01 -12.23 -5.85
C ARG A 131 -3.81 -11.54 -6.49
N ALA A 132 -2.85 -11.02 -5.72
CA ALA A 132 -1.63 -10.43 -6.26
C ALA A 132 -0.78 -11.46 -7.05
N ILE A 133 -0.73 -12.71 -6.59
CA ILE A 133 -0.09 -13.81 -7.31
C ILE A 133 -0.81 -14.10 -8.64
N GLU A 134 -2.15 -14.12 -8.63
CA GLU A 134 -2.94 -14.33 -9.84
C GLU A 134 -2.74 -13.18 -10.85
N LEU A 135 -2.77 -11.93 -10.39
CA LEU A 135 -2.50 -10.74 -11.21
C LEU A 135 -1.09 -10.76 -11.80
N ALA A 136 -0.08 -11.15 -11.03
CA ALA A 136 1.28 -11.35 -11.53
C ALA A 136 1.35 -12.36 -12.69
N ALA A 137 0.60 -13.45 -12.59
CA ALA A 137 0.51 -14.43 -13.68
C ALA A 137 -0.31 -13.92 -14.87
N ARG A 138 -1.39 -13.17 -14.63
CA ARG A 138 -2.17 -12.50 -15.70
C ARG A 138 -1.31 -11.51 -16.49
N ARG A 139 -0.50 -10.68 -15.82
CA ARG A 139 0.44 -9.74 -16.46
C ARG A 139 1.33 -10.42 -17.51
N ARG A 140 1.82 -11.63 -17.22
CA ARG A 140 2.62 -12.40 -18.17
C ARG A 140 1.85 -12.98 -19.35
N ARG A 141 0.58 -13.37 -19.13
CA ARG A 141 -0.26 -14.00 -20.15
C ARG A 141 -0.96 -12.99 -21.06
N GLU A 142 -1.48 -11.92 -20.45
CA GLU A 142 -2.35 -10.92 -21.07
C GLU A 142 -1.60 -9.62 -21.38
N GLY A 143 -0.46 -9.39 -20.74
CA GLY A 143 0.33 -8.17 -20.84
C GLY A 143 -0.08 -7.11 -19.81
N ASP A 144 0.89 -6.26 -19.44
CA ASP A 144 0.73 -5.19 -18.46
C ASP A 144 -0.37 -4.19 -18.85
N ALA A 145 -0.50 -3.87 -20.14
CA ALA A 145 -1.53 -2.94 -20.62
C ALA A 145 -2.97 -3.45 -20.38
N ALA A 146 -3.20 -4.75 -20.57
CA ALA A 146 -4.51 -5.37 -20.37
C ALA A 146 -4.90 -5.38 -18.89
N VAL A 147 -3.98 -5.84 -18.02
CA VAL A 147 -4.21 -5.86 -16.56
C VAL A 147 -4.39 -4.45 -16.01
N ARG A 148 -3.60 -3.48 -16.48
CA ARG A 148 -3.77 -2.07 -16.11
C ARG A 148 -5.15 -1.55 -16.52
N ALA A 149 -5.57 -1.78 -17.76
CA ALA A 149 -6.87 -1.31 -18.25
C ALA A 149 -8.03 -1.91 -17.42
N ASP A 150 -7.97 -3.22 -17.13
CA ASP A 150 -8.94 -3.93 -16.30
C ASP A 150 -9.06 -3.33 -14.89
N ILE A 151 -7.93 -3.12 -14.21
CA ILE A 151 -7.94 -2.50 -12.88
C ILE A 151 -8.48 -1.07 -12.94
N LEU A 152 -7.97 -0.23 -13.86
CA LEU A 152 -8.37 1.17 -13.96
C LEU A 152 -9.87 1.35 -14.26
N ALA A 153 -10.50 0.40 -14.94
CA ALA A 153 -11.93 0.44 -15.25
C ALA A 153 -12.81 0.30 -13.99
N ARG A 154 -12.34 -0.39 -12.94
CA ARG A 154 -13.11 -0.65 -11.72
C ARG A 154 -12.99 0.44 -10.65
N VAL A 155 -11.97 1.29 -10.73
CA VAL A 155 -11.68 2.34 -9.73
C VAL A 155 -12.84 3.33 -9.51
N PRO A 156 -13.56 3.81 -10.56
CA PRO A 156 -14.70 4.71 -10.36
C PRO A 156 -15.83 4.09 -9.51
N ALA A 157 -16.02 2.78 -9.62
CA ALA A 157 -16.99 2.02 -8.83
C ALA A 157 -16.48 1.61 -7.44
N ALA A 158 -15.24 1.93 -7.09
CA ALA A 158 -14.55 1.45 -5.90
C ALA A 158 -14.41 -0.08 -5.81
N ASP A 159 -14.46 -0.77 -6.95
CA ASP A 159 -14.31 -2.22 -7.04
C ASP A 159 -12.83 -2.59 -7.25
N TYR A 160 -11.97 -2.22 -6.30
CA TYR A 160 -10.55 -2.55 -6.36
C TYR A 160 -9.99 -2.83 -4.96
N GLY A 161 -9.02 -3.75 -4.92
CA GLY A 161 -8.36 -4.20 -3.70
C GLY A 161 -6.94 -3.67 -3.52
N LEU A 162 -6.28 -4.17 -2.48
CA LEU A 162 -4.85 -3.98 -2.24
C LEU A 162 -4.01 -4.66 -3.32
N ALA A 163 -4.40 -5.86 -3.76
CA ALA A 163 -3.73 -6.61 -4.81
C ALA A 163 -3.68 -5.79 -6.12
N ASP A 164 -4.79 -5.13 -6.44
CA ASP A 164 -4.90 -4.26 -7.60
C ASP A 164 -3.97 -3.05 -7.48
N ALA A 165 -3.93 -2.39 -6.31
CA ALA A 165 -3.06 -1.25 -6.04
C ALA A 165 -1.56 -1.63 -6.10
N TRP A 166 -1.20 -2.74 -5.44
CA TRP A 166 0.16 -3.29 -5.45
C TRP A 166 0.60 -3.65 -6.88
N THR A 167 -0.28 -4.27 -7.65
CA THR A 167 -0.02 -4.64 -9.05
C THR A 167 0.18 -3.40 -9.92
N LEU A 168 -0.74 -2.43 -9.88
CA LEU A 168 -0.61 -1.18 -10.64
C LEU A 168 0.69 -0.44 -10.30
N GLY A 169 1.05 -0.40 -9.03
CA GLY A 169 2.26 0.26 -8.56
C GLY A 169 3.56 -0.29 -9.15
N ARG A 170 3.53 -1.54 -9.64
CA ARG A 170 4.68 -2.25 -10.25
C ARG A 170 4.58 -2.39 -11.76
N ILE A 171 3.48 -1.94 -12.37
CA ILE A 171 3.38 -1.87 -13.84
C ILE A 171 4.10 -0.59 -14.27
N GLY A 172 5.15 -0.75 -15.09
CA GLY A 172 5.88 0.36 -15.70
C GLY A 172 5.07 1.08 -16.79
N ASP A 173 5.76 1.65 -17.77
CA ASP A 173 5.16 2.17 -19.00
C ASP A 173 4.07 3.23 -18.79
N GLY A 174 4.36 4.27 -18.00
CA GLY A 174 3.48 5.44 -17.84
C GLY A 174 2.25 5.21 -16.95
N THR A 175 2.24 4.14 -16.13
CA THR A 175 1.14 3.91 -15.18
C THR A 175 1.04 5.05 -14.15
N ALA A 176 2.16 5.54 -13.63
CA ALA A 176 2.16 6.69 -12.73
C ALA A 176 1.58 7.94 -13.41
N ASP A 177 2.00 8.25 -14.64
CA ASP A 177 1.46 9.38 -15.42
C ASP A 177 -0.05 9.23 -15.66
N THR A 178 -0.50 8.01 -15.95
CA THR A 178 -1.93 7.70 -16.11
C THR A 178 -2.69 8.00 -14.82
N LEU A 179 -2.20 7.54 -13.67
CA LEU A 179 -2.82 7.79 -12.37
C LEU A 179 -2.85 9.29 -12.03
N VAL A 180 -1.76 10.03 -12.32
CA VAL A 180 -1.68 11.49 -12.14
C VAL A 180 -2.67 12.21 -13.04
N ALA A 181 -2.79 11.81 -14.31
CA ALA A 181 -3.76 12.40 -15.24
C ALA A 181 -5.20 12.16 -14.77
N ARG A 182 -5.51 10.93 -14.31
CA ARG A 182 -6.84 10.59 -13.77
C ARG A 182 -7.16 11.34 -12.48
N LEU A 183 -6.18 11.52 -11.60
CA LEU A 183 -6.33 12.33 -10.39
C LEU A 183 -6.68 13.78 -10.75
N ARG A 184 -5.94 14.39 -11.69
CA ARG A 184 -6.20 15.77 -12.14
C ARG A 184 -7.55 15.95 -12.81
N ALA A 185 -7.98 14.96 -13.60
CA ALA A 185 -9.25 14.99 -14.32
C ALA A 185 -10.47 14.62 -13.44
N ALA A 186 -10.26 14.10 -12.23
CA ALA A 186 -11.35 13.70 -11.36
C ALA A 186 -12.21 14.89 -10.92
N ASP A 187 -13.52 14.73 -11.07
CA ASP A 187 -14.54 15.73 -10.82
C ASP A 187 -14.91 15.88 -9.33
N ASN A 188 -14.63 14.85 -8.53
CA ASN A 188 -14.94 14.84 -7.11
C ASN A 188 -13.77 14.36 -6.24
N GLU A 189 -13.81 14.76 -4.97
CA GLU A 189 -12.81 14.44 -3.96
C GLU A 189 -12.59 12.94 -3.79
N GLY A 190 -13.67 12.16 -3.76
CA GLY A 190 -13.60 10.70 -3.57
C GLY A 190 -12.77 10.02 -4.65
N LEU A 191 -12.97 10.38 -5.91
CA LEU A 191 -12.16 9.87 -7.02
C LEU A 191 -10.71 10.33 -6.93
N ARG A 192 -10.45 11.61 -6.62
CA ARG A 192 -9.06 12.10 -6.44
C ARG A 192 -8.32 11.32 -5.36
N VAL A 193 -8.99 11.08 -4.25
CA VAL A 193 -8.50 10.26 -3.14
C VAL A 193 -8.20 8.84 -3.58
N ARG A 194 -9.09 8.19 -4.35
CA ARG A 194 -8.85 6.82 -4.85
C ARG A 194 -7.63 6.76 -5.78
N TRP A 195 -7.50 7.69 -6.72
CA TRP A 195 -6.33 7.75 -7.61
C TRP A 195 -5.03 8.00 -6.82
N LEU A 196 -5.07 8.86 -5.81
CA LEU A 196 -3.94 9.07 -4.91
C LEU A 196 -3.59 7.82 -4.10
N THR A 197 -4.60 7.07 -3.63
CA THR A 197 -4.37 5.80 -2.94
C THR A 197 -3.64 4.80 -3.83
N LEU A 198 -4.05 4.65 -5.09
CA LEU A 198 -3.34 3.79 -6.04
C LEU A 198 -1.91 4.28 -6.31
N LEU A 199 -1.73 5.60 -6.47
CA LEU A 199 -0.42 6.20 -6.67
C LEU A 199 0.51 6.00 -5.46
N SER A 200 -0.03 5.78 -4.26
CA SER A 200 0.76 5.47 -3.05
C SER A 200 1.51 4.14 -3.11
N PHE A 201 1.19 3.28 -4.08
CA PHE A 201 1.88 2.03 -4.36
C PHE A 201 2.87 2.14 -5.53
N SER A 202 2.99 3.31 -6.16
CA SER A 202 3.85 3.52 -7.32
C SER A 202 5.32 3.30 -6.98
N ALA A 203 5.96 2.34 -7.63
CA ALA A 203 7.40 2.13 -7.59
C ALA A 203 8.17 2.96 -8.64
N ASP A 204 7.46 3.76 -9.45
CA ASP A 204 8.00 4.55 -10.55
C ASP A 204 8.61 5.90 -10.07
N PRO A 205 9.93 6.10 -10.23
CA PRO A 205 10.58 7.36 -9.86
C PRO A 205 10.06 8.60 -10.60
N ALA A 206 9.43 8.45 -11.78
CA ALA A 206 8.85 9.57 -12.51
C ALA A 206 7.74 10.29 -11.71
N ALA A 207 7.12 9.61 -10.74
CA ALA A 207 6.11 10.18 -9.87
C ALA A 207 6.67 11.15 -8.81
N ILE A 208 7.97 11.08 -8.48
CA ILE A 208 8.59 11.82 -7.36
C ILE A 208 8.25 13.32 -7.38
N PRO A 209 8.42 14.06 -8.50
CA PRO A 209 8.17 15.50 -8.51
C PRO A 209 6.70 15.85 -8.24
N PHE A 210 5.76 15.03 -8.73
CA PHE A 210 4.33 15.23 -8.48
C PHE A 210 4.00 14.97 -7.01
N LEU A 211 4.45 13.84 -6.47
CA LEU A 211 4.20 13.44 -5.08
C LEU A 211 4.76 14.46 -4.08
N ALA A 212 5.97 14.96 -4.32
CA ALA A 212 6.60 15.96 -3.46
C ALA A 212 5.87 17.31 -3.46
N ARG A 213 5.28 17.73 -4.60
CA ARG A 213 4.42 18.92 -4.67
C ARG A 213 3.10 18.69 -3.95
N LEU A 214 2.48 17.53 -4.19
CA LEU A 214 1.21 17.16 -3.59
C LEU A 214 1.32 17.08 -2.06
N TYR A 215 2.38 16.47 -1.54
CA TYR A 215 2.61 16.42 -0.09
C TYR A 215 2.79 17.81 0.54
N ALA A 216 3.42 18.75 -0.18
CA ALA A 216 3.66 20.10 0.32
C ALA A 216 2.43 21.01 0.28
N ALA A 217 1.39 20.68 -0.49
CA ALA A 217 0.13 21.41 -0.59
C ALA A 217 -0.96 20.53 -1.21
N PRO A 218 -1.54 19.58 -0.46
CA PRO A 218 -2.53 18.63 -1.01
C PRO A 218 -3.84 19.35 -1.40
N ASP A 219 -4.20 20.40 -0.68
CA ASP A 219 -5.33 21.28 -0.94
C ASP A 219 -5.28 21.93 -2.33
N SER A 220 -4.08 22.28 -2.81
CA SER A 220 -3.88 22.83 -4.16
C SER A 220 -4.26 21.87 -5.30
N ALA A 221 -4.38 20.57 -4.99
CA ALA A 221 -4.88 19.54 -5.90
C ALA A 221 -6.31 19.08 -5.55
N GLY A 222 -7.01 19.79 -4.66
CA GLY A 222 -8.33 19.39 -4.17
C GLY A 222 -8.30 18.09 -3.37
N ILE A 223 -7.20 17.80 -2.68
CA ILE A 223 -7.04 16.67 -1.75
C ILE A 223 -7.12 17.19 -0.32
N PRO A 224 -7.99 16.62 0.54
CA PRO A 224 -8.01 16.95 1.95
C PRO A 224 -6.67 16.68 2.64
N LEU A 225 -6.28 17.56 3.57
CA LEU A 225 -4.96 17.53 4.23
C LEU A 225 -4.65 16.17 4.87
N GLN A 226 -5.64 15.52 5.50
CA GLN A 226 -5.48 14.21 6.14
C GLN A 226 -5.04 13.09 5.17
N PHE A 227 -5.23 13.29 3.87
CA PHE A 227 -4.81 12.35 2.83
C PHE A 227 -3.45 12.68 2.21
N GLY A 228 -2.82 13.80 2.60
CA GLY A 228 -1.47 14.16 2.17
C GLY A 228 -0.42 13.07 2.48
N ALA A 229 -0.61 12.30 3.56
CA ALA A 229 0.28 11.21 3.96
C ALA A 229 0.41 10.10 2.90
N ARG A 230 -0.57 9.96 1.99
CA ARG A 230 -0.44 9.03 0.87
C ARG A 230 0.66 9.40 -0.12
N ALA A 231 0.99 10.69 -0.22
CA ALA A 231 2.09 11.15 -1.04
C ALA A 231 3.45 10.90 -0.39
N SER A 232 3.58 11.04 0.93
CA SER A 232 4.81 10.66 1.63
C SER A 232 5.01 9.15 1.63
N ASP A 233 3.95 8.39 1.87
CA ASP A 233 3.90 6.95 1.68
C ASP A 233 4.45 6.50 0.32
N ALA A 234 4.01 7.16 -0.76
CA ALA A 234 4.47 6.88 -2.12
C ALA A 234 5.98 7.14 -2.28
N LEU A 235 6.47 8.28 -1.76
CA LEU A 235 7.89 8.65 -1.83
C LEU A 235 8.76 7.64 -1.06
N LEU A 236 8.30 7.20 0.10
CA LEU A 236 8.96 6.15 0.88
C LEU A 236 8.93 4.82 0.12
N TRP A 237 7.81 4.52 -0.55
CA TRP A 237 7.66 3.31 -1.34
C TRP A 237 8.57 3.25 -2.57
N ILE A 238 8.73 4.37 -3.30
CA ILE A 238 9.75 4.50 -4.34
C ILE A 238 11.14 4.25 -3.76
N GLY A 239 11.41 4.87 -2.60
CA GLY A 239 12.52 4.48 -1.73
C GLY A 239 13.92 4.74 -2.29
N THR A 240 14.04 5.53 -3.36
CA THR A 240 15.32 5.98 -3.90
C THR A 240 15.86 7.17 -3.10
N ARG A 241 17.15 7.47 -3.25
CA ARG A 241 17.77 8.66 -2.65
C ARG A 241 16.99 9.94 -3.02
N ASP A 242 16.63 10.09 -4.29
CA ASP A 242 15.86 11.23 -4.79
C ASP A 242 14.48 11.33 -4.16
N ALA A 243 13.79 10.20 -3.95
CA ALA A 243 12.48 10.19 -3.32
C ALA A 243 12.55 10.59 -1.84
N VAL A 244 13.57 10.11 -1.11
CA VAL A 244 13.83 10.49 0.28
C VAL A 244 14.17 11.98 0.39
N GLN A 245 15.06 12.48 -0.48
CA GLN A 245 15.40 13.90 -0.53
C GLN A 245 14.15 14.76 -0.82
N ALA A 246 13.38 14.38 -1.84
CA ALA A 246 12.17 15.10 -2.21
C ALA A 246 11.12 15.14 -1.09
N LEU A 247 11.02 14.06 -0.28
CA LEU A 247 10.15 14.02 0.90
C LEU A 247 10.64 15.00 1.98
N LEU A 248 11.93 15.03 2.29
CA LEU A 248 12.50 15.96 3.27
C LEU A 248 12.28 17.41 2.84
N ASP A 249 12.53 17.73 1.56
CA ASP A 249 12.30 19.07 1.03
C ASP A 249 10.81 19.44 1.03
N ALA A 250 9.93 18.49 0.69
CA ALA A 250 8.48 18.70 0.73
C ALA A 250 7.97 18.96 2.14
N ARG A 251 8.54 18.29 3.16
CA ARG A 251 8.24 18.56 4.57
C ARG A 251 8.66 19.96 4.99
N ALA A 252 9.86 20.40 4.61
CA ALA A 252 10.30 21.77 4.90
C ALA A 252 9.32 22.78 4.31
N ARG A 253 8.96 22.64 3.03
CA ARG A 253 7.95 23.50 2.38
C ARG A 253 6.58 23.44 3.05
N ALA A 254 6.10 22.26 3.45
CA ALA A 254 4.82 22.11 4.13
C ALA A 254 4.82 22.81 5.50
N ARG A 255 5.94 22.75 6.23
CA ARG A 255 6.13 23.43 7.51
C ARG A 255 6.15 24.94 7.34
N ASP A 256 6.92 25.45 6.38
CA ASP A 256 6.99 26.90 6.09
C ASP A 256 5.63 27.49 5.72
N ARG A 257 4.76 26.68 5.10
CA ARG A 257 3.39 27.05 4.73
C ARG A 257 2.36 26.85 5.84
N GLY A 258 2.71 26.18 6.94
CA GLY A 258 1.76 25.81 7.99
C GLY A 258 0.66 24.83 7.54
N VAL A 259 0.87 24.07 6.45
CA VAL A 259 -0.15 23.21 5.82
C VAL A 259 -0.73 22.20 6.80
N TYR A 260 0.10 21.64 7.67
CA TYR A 260 -0.31 20.63 8.66
C TYR A 260 -0.28 21.14 10.10
N ALA A 261 -0.46 22.45 10.31
CA ALA A 261 -0.40 23.06 11.63
C ALA A 261 -1.61 22.74 12.53
N ASP A 262 -2.72 22.22 11.97
CA ASP A 262 -3.88 21.80 12.75
C ASP A 262 -3.51 20.59 13.64
N PRO A 263 -3.55 20.71 14.99
CA PRO A 263 -3.25 19.61 15.89
C PRO A 263 -4.14 18.37 15.69
N ARG A 264 -5.34 18.53 15.12
CA ARG A 264 -6.24 17.40 14.79
C ARG A 264 -5.67 16.46 13.73
N LEU A 265 -4.68 16.93 12.97
CA LEU A 265 -3.95 16.11 12.00
C LEU A 265 -2.84 15.27 12.64
N GLY A 266 -2.52 15.52 13.92
CA GLY A 266 -1.56 14.71 14.66
C GLY A 266 -2.01 13.26 14.83
N ARG A 267 -1.04 12.34 14.92
CA ARG A 267 -1.28 10.89 15.13
C ARG A 267 -0.28 10.33 16.14
N GLY A 268 -0.77 9.54 17.10
CA GLY A 268 0.10 8.82 18.05
C GLY A 268 1.01 9.72 18.89
N GLY A 269 0.59 10.95 19.19
CA GLY A 269 1.39 11.93 19.94
C GLY A 269 2.42 12.71 19.10
N TYR A 270 2.47 12.47 17.78
CA TYR A 270 3.32 13.20 16.84
C TYR A 270 2.50 14.18 16.01
N ASP A 271 3.13 15.29 15.61
CA ASP A 271 2.58 16.12 14.53
C ASP A 271 2.55 15.32 13.21
N PHE A 272 1.74 15.77 12.25
CA PHE A 272 1.56 15.07 10.99
C PHE A 272 2.87 14.83 10.22
N LEU A 273 3.80 15.79 10.28
CA LEU A 273 5.08 15.73 9.55
C LEU A 273 6.10 14.80 10.22
N ALA A 274 5.97 14.60 11.54
CA ALA A 274 6.83 13.75 12.35
C ALA A 274 6.41 12.28 12.32
N ASN A 275 5.15 11.99 12.01
CA ASN A 275 4.61 10.63 11.97
C ASN A 275 5.47 9.69 11.09
N ASP A 276 5.75 10.08 9.86
CA ASP A 276 6.54 9.27 8.94
C ASP A 276 7.98 9.01 9.43
N SER A 277 8.62 9.98 10.09
CA SER A 277 9.95 9.77 10.69
C SER A 277 9.91 8.76 11.83
N SER A 278 8.87 8.82 12.66
CA SER A 278 8.62 7.85 13.73
C SER A 278 8.41 6.44 13.16
N MET A 279 7.64 6.32 12.09
CA MET A 279 7.42 5.05 11.40
C MET A 279 8.71 4.49 10.77
N VAL A 280 9.54 5.33 10.13
CA VAL A 280 10.80 4.90 9.53
C VAL A 280 11.80 4.45 10.60
N VAL A 281 11.99 5.24 11.66
CA VAL A 281 12.93 4.93 12.74
C VAL A 281 12.53 3.67 13.49
N SER A 282 11.25 3.54 13.86
CA SER A 282 10.78 2.34 14.57
C SER A 282 11.10 1.08 13.77
N ARG A 283 10.75 1.07 12.48
CA ARG A 283 10.85 -0.11 11.61
C ARG A 283 12.26 -0.47 11.14
N THR A 284 13.10 0.54 10.92
CA THR A 284 14.44 0.36 10.34
C THR A 284 15.57 0.56 11.35
N GLY A 285 15.27 1.16 12.51
CA GLY A 285 16.27 1.61 13.47
C GLY A 285 17.07 2.83 13.01
N ARG A 286 16.70 3.46 11.89
CA ARG A 286 17.46 4.56 11.25
C ARG A 286 16.60 5.78 11.00
N TRP A 287 17.19 6.96 11.15
CA TRP A 287 16.54 8.20 10.76
C TRP A 287 16.41 8.32 9.25
N LEU A 288 15.34 8.98 8.78
CA LEU A 288 15.13 9.21 7.34
C LEU A 288 16.32 9.92 6.66
N THR A 289 17.01 10.79 7.39
CA THR A 289 18.23 11.48 6.92
C THR A 289 19.43 10.55 6.76
N GLU A 290 19.54 9.49 7.55
CA GLU A 290 20.62 8.49 7.42
C GLU A 290 20.48 7.70 6.12
N TRP A 291 19.25 7.47 5.67
CA TRP A 291 18.98 6.78 4.41
C TRP A 291 19.55 7.52 3.19
N LEU A 292 19.67 8.86 3.23
CA LEU A 292 20.34 9.60 2.16
C LEU A 292 21.78 9.14 1.96
N ALA A 293 22.51 8.79 3.02
CA ALA A 293 23.90 8.34 2.89
C ALA A 293 24.02 6.87 2.43
N LEU A 294 22.99 6.06 2.67
CA LEU A 294 22.99 4.63 2.37
C LEU A 294 22.45 4.31 0.97
N LEU A 295 21.49 5.10 0.50
CA LEU A 295 20.90 4.98 -0.83
C LEU A 295 21.87 5.61 -1.85
N ARG A 296 22.30 4.80 -2.81
CA ARG A 296 23.14 5.22 -3.93
C ARG A 296 22.28 5.76 -5.06
#